data_AF-A0A6M1PCM6-F1
#
_entry.id   AF-A0A6M1PCM6-F1
#
_cell.length_a   1.000
_cell.length_b   1.000
_cell.length_c   1.000
_cell.angle_alpha   90.00
_cell.angle_beta   90.00
_cell.angle_gamma   90.00
#
_symmetry.space_group_name_H-M   'P 1'
#
loop_
_entity.id
_entity.type
_entity.pdbx_description
1 polymer ?
#
loop_
_entity_poly.entity_id
_entity_poly.type
_entity_poly.pdbx_seq_one_letter_code
_entity_poly.pdbx_strand_id
1 'polypeptide(L)'
;MQFKIVIILILLVLAGCKEIESTEIYNKEHVLYLNGYGRSAERFKSETKYAAGTLRFYKEHINTIQTQGHVDLAAFLDEEVIETGYVLNEKTDHYNQIVGYILESRDGIIGGYLEFNKEVEQSDGTIRIDSGETTSMFNSMEINENPILGHIKNHNNK
;
A
#
# COMPACT_ATOMS: atom_id res chain seq x y z
N MET A 1 12.70 0.15 57.71
CA MET A 1 13.39 0.04 56.40
C MET A 1 12.53 -0.74 55.39
N GLN A 2 11.24 -0.39 55.24
CA GLN A 2 10.30 -1.12 54.36
C GLN A 2 9.42 -0.22 53.47
N PHE A 3 9.40 1.10 53.70
CA PHE A 3 8.60 2.03 52.89
C PHE A 3 9.29 2.54 51.61
N LYS A 4 10.59 2.29 51.42
CA LYS A 4 11.32 2.76 50.24
C LYS A 4 11.20 1.83 49.01
N ILE A 5 10.75 0.58 49.20
CA ILE A 5 10.68 -0.41 48.12
C ILE A 5 9.36 -0.28 47.33
N VAL A 6 8.27 0.19 47.95
CA VAL A 6 6.95 0.31 47.31
C VAL A 6 6.91 1.44 46.26
N ILE A 7 7.66 2.52 46.47
CA ILE A 7 7.65 3.68 45.55
C ILE A 7 8.35 3.36 44.21
N ILE A 8 9.32 2.44 44.20
CA ILE A 8 10.03 2.05 42.97
C ILE A 8 9.15 1.19 42.06
N LEU A 9 8.24 0.39 42.62
CA LEU A 9 7.31 -0.45 41.84
C LEU A 9 6.17 0.34 41.21
N ILE A 10 5.72 1.45 41.82
CA ILE A 10 4.66 2.31 41.24
C ILE A 10 5.20 3.17 40.09
N LEU A 11 6.50 3.51 40.08
CA LEU A 11 7.13 4.27 38.99
C LEU A 11 7.32 3.46 37.70
N LEU A 12 7.33 2.13 37.76
CA LEU A 12 7.43 1.26 36.57
C LEU A 12 6.11 1.12 35.81
N VAL A 13 4.96 1.39 36.44
CA VAL A 13 3.63 1.33 35.79
C VAL A 13 3.26 2.67 35.14
N LEU A 14 3.98 3.75 35.46
CA LEU A 14 3.77 5.09 34.90
C LEU A 14 4.69 5.42 33.72
N ALA A 15 5.60 4.52 33.35
CA ALA A 15 6.17 4.51 32.01
C ALA A 15 5.09 3.98 31.07
N GLY A 16 4.09 4.84 30.80
CA GLY A 16 3.15 4.62 29.73
C GLY A 16 3.95 4.18 28.51
N CYS A 17 3.56 3.06 27.92
CA CYS A 17 3.94 2.75 26.56
C CYS A 17 3.57 3.98 25.73
N LYS A 18 4.54 4.87 25.50
CA LYS A 18 4.51 5.70 24.33
C LYS A 18 4.43 4.69 23.21
N GLU A 19 3.28 4.63 22.55
CA GLU A 19 3.25 4.14 21.18
C GLU A 19 4.41 4.83 20.50
N ILE A 20 5.43 4.03 20.19
CA ILE A 20 6.44 4.45 19.25
C ILE A 20 5.63 4.57 17.98
N GLU A 21 5.20 5.78 17.63
CA GLU A 21 4.87 6.11 16.26
C GLU A 21 6.12 5.73 15.46
N SER A 22 6.12 4.51 14.92
CA SER A 22 7.11 4.10 13.97
C SER A 22 6.88 5.04 12.80
N THR A 23 7.74 6.05 12.65
CA THR A 23 7.91 6.71 11.36
C THR A 23 8.27 5.61 10.39
N GLU A 24 7.27 5.07 9.67
CA GLU A 24 7.50 4.09 8.63
C GLU A 24 8.47 4.72 7.62
N ILE A 25 9.67 4.18 7.54
CA ILE A 25 10.70 4.68 6.63
C ILE A 25 10.37 4.08 5.26
N TYR A 26 9.60 4.83 4.46
CA TYR A 26 9.33 4.45 3.09
C TYR A 26 10.59 4.56 2.22
N ASN A 27 10.68 3.69 1.19
CA ASN A 27 11.67 3.85 0.13
C ASN A 27 11.43 5.22 -0.54
N LYS A 28 12.48 6.06 -0.58
CA LYS A 28 12.38 7.42 -1.14
C LYS A 28 12.02 7.41 -2.61
N GLU A 29 12.50 6.45 -3.39
CA GLU A 29 12.20 6.35 -4.82
C GLU A 29 10.72 6.00 -5.02
N HIS A 30 10.17 5.14 -4.18
CA HIS A 30 8.75 4.79 -4.19
C HIS A 30 7.87 6.00 -3.88
N VAL A 31 8.23 6.76 -2.85
CA VAL A 31 7.53 8.00 -2.49
C VAL A 31 7.58 9.01 -3.63
N LEU A 32 8.74 9.20 -4.27
CA LEU A 32 8.87 10.09 -5.42
C LEU A 32 8.05 9.63 -6.61
N TYR A 33 8.05 8.33 -6.91
CA TYR A 33 7.25 7.74 -7.98
C TYR A 33 5.76 7.98 -7.76
N LEU A 34 5.22 7.64 -6.57
CA LEU A 34 3.82 7.87 -6.22
C LEU A 34 3.43 9.34 -6.26
N ASN A 35 4.27 10.22 -5.69
CA ASN A 35 4.04 11.66 -5.72
C ASN A 35 4.00 12.22 -7.14
N GLY A 36 4.74 11.63 -8.09
CA GLY A 36 4.68 11.96 -9.52
C GLY A 36 3.29 11.79 -10.13
N TYR A 37 2.48 10.88 -9.57
CA TYR A 37 1.07 10.66 -9.94
C TYR A 37 0.09 11.36 -9.00
N GLY A 38 0.58 12.25 -8.13
CA GLY A 38 -0.24 12.93 -7.12
C GLY A 38 -0.82 11.96 -6.09
N ARG A 39 -0.11 10.87 -5.78
CA ARG A 39 -0.48 9.86 -4.78
C ARG A 39 0.40 9.99 -3.54
N SER A 40 -0.18 9.79 -2.36
CA SER A 40 0.58 9.76 -1.11
C SER A 40 0.43 8.42 -0.41
N ALA A 41 1.55 7.78 -0.08
CA ALA A 41 1.53 6.59 0.77
C ALA A 41 1.05 6.94 2.19
N GLU A 42 0.08 6.18 2.68
CA GLU A 42 -0.38 6.19 4.09
C GLU A 42 0.49 5.25 4.91
N ARG A 43 0.62 3.99 4.46
CA ARG A 43 1.36 2.92 5.13
C ARG A 43 1.83 1.82 4.17
N PHE A 44 2.87 1.11 4.56
CA PHE A 44 3.29 -0.12 3.88
C PHE A 44 2.18 -1.19 3.96
N LYS A 45 1.97 -1.93 2.86
CA LYS A 45 1.02 -3.04 2.80
C LYS A 45 1.73 -4.38 2.67
N SER A 46 2.59 -4.51 1.67
CA SER A 46 3.16 -5.80 1.28
C SER A 46 4.41 -5.65 0.42
N GLU A 47 5.24 -6.68 0.40
CA GLU A 47 6.35 -6.85 -0.53
C GLU A 47 6.37 -8.30 -0.99
N THR A 48 6.33 -8.53 -2.29
CA THR A 48 6.46 -9.84 -2.92
C THR A 48 7.71 -9.84 -3.78
N LYS A 49 8.60 -10.83 -3.57
CA LYS A 49 9.80 -11.00 -4.39
C LYS A 49 9.64 -12.21 -5.29
N TYR A 50 9.63 -11.96 -6.59
CA TYR A 50 9.63 -12.98 -7.62
C TYR A 50 11.08 -13.25 -8.02
N ALA A 51 11.59 -14.43 -7.69
CA ALA A 51 12.91 -14.84 -8.11
C ALA A 51 13.01 -14.91 -9.65
N ALA A 52 14.22 -14.75 -10.17
CA ALA A 52 14.50 -14.84 -11.61
C ALA A 52 13.83 -16.05 -12.28
N GLY A 53 13.04 -15.80 -13.32
CA GLY A 53 12.37 -16.84 -14.08
C GLY A 53 11.09 -17.42 -13.45
N THR A 54 10.59 -16.84 -12.34
CA THR A 54 9.41 -17.35 -11.64
C THR A 54 8.10 -16.61 -11.94
N LEU A 55 8.16 -15.37 -12.45
CA LEU A 55 6.98 -14.55 -12.79
C LEU A 55 5.92 -15.32 -13.59
N ARG A 56 6.36 -16.09 -14.59
CA ARG A 56 5.50 -16.91 -15.46
C ARG A 56 4.66 -17.97 -14.74
N PHE A 57 4.99 -18.32 -13.50
CA PHE A 57 4.20 -19.26 -12.70
C PHE A 57 2.99 -18.59 -12.02
N TYR A 58 2.99 -17.26 -11.89
CA TYR A 58 1.92 -16.46 -11.28
C TYR A 58 0.94 -15.93 -12.35
N LYS A 59 0.51 -16.81 -13.26
CA LYS A 59 -0.16 -16.45 -14.52
C LYS A 59 -1.33 -15.48 -14.37
N GLU A 60 -2.23 -15.74 -13.42
CA GLU A 60 -3.42 -14.91 -13.23
C GLU A 60 -3.04 -13.50 -12.78
N HIS A 61 -2.22 -13.40 -11.72
CA HIS A 61 -1.73 -12.13 -11.19
C HIS A 61 -0.97 -11.32 -12.25
N ILE A 62 0.01 -11.95 -12.91
CA ILE A 62 0.81 -11.30 -13.96
C ILE A 62 -0.07 -10.86 -15.15
N ASN A 63 -1.05 -11.68 -15.54
CA ASN A 63 -1.98 -11.29 -16.59
C ASN A 63 -2.81 -10.07 -16.18
N THR A 64 -3.29 -9.99 -14.94
CA THR A 64 -3.99 -8.81 -14.42
C THR A 64 -3.12 -7.56 -14.48
N ILE A 65 -1.86 -7.66 -14.03
CA ILE A 65 -0.90 -6.55 -14.08
C ILE A 65 -0.65 -6.07 -15.52
N GLN A 66 -0.46 -7.01 -16.45
CA GLN A 66 -0.19 -6.66 -17.86
C GLN A 66 -1.43 -6.09 -18.57
N THR A 67 -2.61 -6.65 -18.34
CA THR A 67 -3.81 -6.32 -19.10
C THR A 67 -4.63 -5.18 -18.49
N GLN A 68 -4.68 -5.06 -17.16
CA GLN A 68 -5.46 -4.03 -16.47
C GLN A 68 -4.55 -2.96 -15.87
N GLY A 69 -3.43 -3.37 -15.28
CA GLY A 69 -2.38 -2.48 -14.81
C GLY A 69 -1.56 -1.84 -15.95
N HIS A 70 -1.69 -2.35 -17.18
CA HIS A 70 -0.93 -1.91 -18.37
C HIS A 70 0.59 -1.83 -18.14
N VAL A 71 1.15 -2.72 -17.32
CA VAL A 71 2.60 -2.80 -17.10
C VAL A 71 3.19 -3.91 -17.97
N ASP A 72 4.07 -3.57 -18.91
CA ASP A 72 4.75 -4.57 -19.74
C ASP A 72 5.90 -5.23 -18.97
N LEU A 73 5.69 -6.49 -18.60
CA LEU A 73 6.68 -7.31 -17.88
C LEU A 73 7.49 -8.25 -18.80
N ALA A 74 7.28 -8.21 -20.13
CA ALA A 74 7.89 -9.17 -21.04
C ALA A 74 9.43 -9.17 -21.00
N ALA A 75 10.04 -8.00 -20.82
CA ALA A 75 11.49 -7.85 -20.73
C ALA A 75 12.09 -8.37 -19.41
N PHE A 76 11.27 -8.63 -18.39
CA PHE A 76 11.70 -8.94 -17.02
C PHE A 76 11.37 -10.37 -16.59
N LEU A 77 10.83 -11.21 -17.50
CA LEU A 77 10.35 -12.56 -17.16
C LEU A 77 11.43 -13.49 -16.58
N ASP A 78 12.69 -13.26 -16.94
CA ASP A 78 13.85 -14.02 -16.47
C ASP A 78 14.67 -13.26 -15.41
N GLU A 79 14.17 -12.11 -14.93
CA GLU A 79 14.82 -11.28 -13.92
C GLU A 79 14.11 -11.41 -12.56
N GLU A 80 14.80 -11.01 -11.50
CA GLU A 80 14.14 -10.78 -10.22
C GLU A 80 13.25 -9.55 -10.34
N VAL A 81 12.01 -9.67 -9.86
CA VAL A 81 11.05 -8.56 -9.78
C VAL A 81 10.52 -8.46 -8.36
N ILE A 82 10.50 -7.25 -7.84
CA ILE A 82 9.94 -6.93 -6.52
C ILE A 82 8.66 -6.15 -6.76
N GLU A 83 7.58 -6.58 -6.12
CA GLU A 83 6.30 -5.89 -6.12
C GLU A 83 6.03 -5.38 -4.70
N THR A 84 6.03 -4.06 -4.54
CA THR A 84 5.80 -3.41 -3.26
C THR A 84 4.47 -2.67 -3.28
N GLY A 85 3.59 -2.99 -2.33
CA GLY A 85 2.28 -2.36 -2.16
C GLY A 85 2.28 -1.35 -1.01
N TYR A 86 1.70 -0.18 -1.27
CA TYR A 86 1.41 0.85 -0.27
C TYR A 86 -0.08 1.14 -0.23
N VAL A 87 -0.67 1.16 0.97
CA VAL A 87 -1.98 1.77 1.14
C VAL A 87 -1.80 3.27 0.96
N LEU A 88 -2.65 3.87 0.15
CA LEU A 88 -2.59 5.29 -0.17
C LEU A 88 -3.57 6.07 0.72
N ASN A 89 -3.23 7.33 0.99
CA ASN A 89 -4.09 8.25 1.76
C ASN A 89 -5.39 8.57 1.01
N GLU A 90 -5.37 8.49 -0.32
CA GLU A 90 -6.54 8.73 -1.14
C GLU A 90 -7.57 7.61 -1.00
N LYS A 91 -8.83 8.03 -0.90
CA LYS A 91 -10.01 7.16 -0.94
C LYS A 91 -10.96 7.70 -1.98
N THR A 92 -11.91 6.90 -2.44
CA THR A 92 -13.01 7.38 -3.27
C THR A 92 -14.36 7.27 -2.56
N ASP A 93 -15.42 7.76 -3.20
CA ASP A 93 -16.79 7.46 -2.78
C ASP A 93 -17.13 5.97 -2.77
N HIS A 94 -16.51 5.19 -3.66
CA HIS A 94 -16.79 3.77 -3.86
C HIS A 94 -15.81 2.84 -3.14
N TYR A 95 -14.55 3.27 -3.01
CA TYR A 95 -13.45 2.48 -2.45
C TYR A 95 -12.81 3.21 -1.28
N ASN A 96 -12.75 2.55 -0.12
CA ASN A 96 -12.17 3.13 1.10
C ASN A 96 -10.72 2.69 1.34
N GLN A 97 -10.15 1.87 0.45
CA GLN A 97 -8.74 1.53 0.41
C GLN A 97 -8.28 1.52 -1.05
N ILE A 98 -7.30 2.35 -1.37
CA ILE A 98 -6.58 2.28 -2.64
C ILE A 98 -5.16 1.84 -2.34
N VAL A 99 -4.64 0.90 -3.13
CA VAL A 99 -3.28 0.40 -2.99
C VAL A 99 -2.50 0.71 -4.24
N GLY A 100 -1.39 1.42 -4.09
CA GLY A 100 -0.42 1.63 -5.15
C GLY A 100 0.66 0.56 -5.08
N TYR A 101 0.74 -0.26 -6.13
CA TYR A 101 1.83 -1.22 -6.30
C TYR A 101 2.89 -0.64 -7.23
N ILE A 102 4.13 -0.84 -6.84
CA ILE A 102 5.33 -0.46 -7.60
C ILE A 102 6.07 -1.75 -7.90
N LEU A 103 6.43 -1.92 -9.16
CA LEU A 103 7.24 -3.03 -9.63
C LEU A 103 8.66 -2.54 -9.88
N GLU A 104 9.63 -3.21 -9.28
CA GLU A 104 11.05 -2.95 -9.43
C GLU A 104 11.74 -4.17 -10.04
N SER A 105 12.79 -3.94 -10.83
CA SER A 105 13.72 -4.98 -11.25
C SER A 105 15.12 -4.40 -11.31
N ARG A 106 16.11 -5.17 -10.82
CA ARG A 106 17.47 -4.69 -10.58
C ARG A 106 17.46 -3.46 -9.67
N ASP A 107 17.89 -2.31 -10.17
CA ASP A 107 18.03 -1.06 -9.42
C ASP A 107 17.04 0.01 -9.89
N GLY A 108 15.88 -0.37 -10.46
CA GLY A 108 14.93 0.59 -11.00
C GLY A 108 13.48 0.15 -10.99
N ILE A 109 12.60 1.15 -10.92
CA ILE A 109 11.15 0.99 -11.07
C ILE A 109 10.84 0.73 -12.55
N ILE A 110 10.15 -0.39 -12.81
CA ILE A 110 9.76 -0.83 -14.15
C ILE A 110 8.28 -0.56 -14.44
N GLY A 111 7.49 -0.23 -13.41
CA GLY A 111 6.11 0.19 -13.57
C GLY A 111 5.35 0.22 -12.25
N GLY A 112 4.05 0.48 -12.34
CA GLY A 112 3.17 0.46 -11.18
C GLY A 112 1.71 0.46 -11.59
N TYR A 113 0.85 0.03 -10.68
CA TYR A 113 -0.58 -0.10 -10.91
C TYR A 113 -1.35 0.19 -9.61
N LEU A 114 -2.66 0.34 -9.72
CA LEU A 114 -3.56 0.62 -8.61
C LEU A 114 -4.55 -0.52 -8.42
N GLU A 115 -4.77 -0.92 -7.18
CA GLU A 115 -5.92 -1.75 -6.79
C GLU A 115 -6.88 -0.93 -5.95
N PHE A 116 -8.15 -0.96 -6.34
CA PHE A 116 -9.25 -0.30 -5.64
C PHE A 116 -10.00 -1.34 -4.81
N ASN A 117 -9.97 -1.20 -3.49
CA ASN A 117 -10.51 -2.17 -2.55
C ASN A 117 -11.56 -1.53 -1.64
N LYS A 118 -12.45 -2.38 -1.12
CA LYS A 118 -13.39 -1.99 -0.08
C LYS A 118 -13.17 -2.85 1.16
N GLU A 119 -12.64 -2.23 2.20
CA GLU A 119 -12.59 -2.80 3.54
C GLU A 119 -13.98 -2.74 4.17
N VAL A 120 -14.48 -3.89 4.61
CA VAL A 120 -15.77 -4.04 5.28
C VAL A 120 -15.54 -4.71 6.62
N GLU A 121 -15.78 -3.96 7.70
CA GLU A 121 -15.80 -4.52 9.05
C GLU A 121 -17.00 -5.44 9.21
N GLN A 122 -16.76 -6.66 9.67
CA GLN A 122 -17.76 -7.68 9.91
C GLN A 122 -18.29 -7.59 11.35
N SER A 123 -19.41 -8.27 11.63
CA SER A 123 -20.05 -8.25 12.96
C SER A 123 -19.18 -8.83 14.08
N ASP A 124 -18.17 -9.62 13.73
CA ASP A 124 -17.21 -10.22 14.67
C ASP A 124 -15.94 -9.36 14.85
N GLY A 125 -15.89 -8.17 14.23
CA GLY A 125 -14.75 -7.26 14.29
C GLY A 125 -13.62 -7.60 13.32
N THR A 126 -13.77 -8.62 12.46
CA THR A 126 -12.80 -8.90 11.40
C THR A 126 -12.97 -7.95 10.22
N ILE A 127 -11.88 -7.65 9.50
CA ILE A 127 -11.91 -6.84 8.28
C ILE A 127 -11.85 -7.78 7.09
N ARG A 128 -12.89 -7.73 6.25
CA ARG A 128 -12.89 -8.38 4.93
C ARG A 128 -12.51 -7.34 3.88
N ILE A 129 -11.59 -7.70 2.99
CA ILE A 129 -11.20 -6.86 1.85
C ILE A 129 -11.91 -7.39 0.61
N ASP A 130 -12.77 -6.56 0.04
CA ASP A 130 -13.40 -6.83 -1.25
C ASP A 130 -12.56 -6.19 -2.35
N SER A 131 -11.93 -7.04 -3.15
CA SER A 131 -11.19 -6.60 -4.33
C SER A 131 -12.13 -6.03 -5.37
N GLY A 132 -11.86 -4.79 -5.76
CA GLY A 132 -12.53 -4.13 -6.87
C GLY A 132 -11.66 -4.18 -8.11
N GLU A 133 -11.46 -3.00 -8.72
CA GLU A 133 -10.78 -2.86 -10.00
C GLU A 133 -9.26 -2.78 -9.85
N THR A 134 -8.55 -3.37 -10.82
CA THR A 134 -7.14 -3.08 -11.05
C THR A 134 -7.02 -2.15 -12.25
N THR A 135 -6.16 -1.14 -12.15
CA THR A 135 -5.96 -0.16 -13.23
C THR A 135 -4.50 0.25 -13.32
N SER A 136 -4.10 0.81 -14.47
CA SER A 136 -2.78 1.41 -14.60
C SER A 136 -2.55 2.53 -13.60
N MET A 137 -1.30 2.82 -13.25
CA MET A 137 -1.02 4.03 -12.47
C MET A 137 -1.39 5.27 -13.27
N PHE A 138 -2.21 6.13 -12.70
CA PHE A 138 -2.69 7.36 -13.35
C PHE A 138 -2.81 8.50 -12.34
N ASN A 139 -2.83 9.73 -12.84
CA ASN A 139 -2.77 10.90 -11.98
C ASN A 139 -4.03 10.99 -11.11
N SER A 140 -3.89 11.32 -9.83
CA SER A 140 -5.04 11.40 -8.92
C SER A 140 -6.12 12.39 -9.40
N MET A 141 -5.77 13.43 -10.15
CA MET A 141 -6.76 14.35 -10.73
C MET A 141 -7.69 13.68 -11.75
N GLU A 142 -7.20 12.67 -12.48
CA GLU A 142 -7.95 11.93 -13.51
C GLU A 142 -8.98 10.95 -12.89
N ILE A 143 -8.87 10.62 -11.59
CA ILE A 143 -9.87 9.76 -10.91
C ILE A 143 -11.28 10.34 -11.07
N ASN A 144 -11.38 11.66 -10.92
CA ASN A 144 -12.67 12.36 -10.93
C ASN A 144 -13.35 12.33 -12.30
N GLU A 145 -12.64 11.92 -13.36
CA GLU A 145 -13.16 11.78 -14.72
C GLU A 145 -13.70 10.36 -14.99
N ASN A 146 -13.40 9.39 -14.12
CA ASN A 146 -13.88 8.01 -14.24
C ASN A 146 -15.00 7.72 -13.21
N PRO A 147 -16.28 7.75 -13.62
CA PRO A 147 -17.40 7.62 -12.69
C PRO A 147 -17.47 6.26 -11.99
N ILE A 148 -16.85 5.22 -12.55
CA ILE A 148 -16.79 3.89 -11.94
C ILE A 148 -15.90 3.92 -10.69
N LEU A 149 -14.80 4.66 -10.73
CA LEU A 149 -13.86 4.76 -9.61
C LEU A 149 -14.36 5.75 -8.54
N GLY A 150 -15.24 6.68 -8.91
CA GLY A 150 -15.81 7.70 -8.03
C GLY A 150 -14.87 8.89 -7.82
N HIS A 151 -15.27 9.83 -6.95
CA HIS A 151 -14.47 11.02 -6.68
C HIS A 151 -13.52 10.80 -5.51
N ILE A 152 -12.36 11.46 -5.53
CA ILE A 152 -11.42 11.41 -4.42
C ILE A 152 -12.02 12.10 -3.18
N LYS A 153 -11.94 11.42 -2.04
CA LYS A 153 -12.18 11.98 -0.70
C LYS A 153 -10.85 12.26 -0.03
N ASN A 154 -10.50 13.54 0.07
CA ASN A 154 -9.41 13.97 0.92
C ASN A 154 -9.90 14.04 2.37
N HIS A 155 -9.37 13.18 3.24
CA HIS A 155 -9.59 13.31 4.67
C HIS A 155 -8.66 14.38 5.24
N ASN A 156 -8.84 15.64 4.82
CA ASN A 156 -8.33 16.76 5.59
C ASN A 156 -9.18 16.85 6.86
N ASN A 157 -8.78 16.12 7.90
CA ASN A 157 -9.29 16.37 9.23
C ASN A 157 -8.91 17.79 9.64
N LYS A 158 -9.94 18.63 9.76
CA LYS A 158 -10.07 19.83 10.62
C LYS A 158 -8.80 20.62 10.97
#